data_AF-A0A953KE49-F1
#
_entry.id   AF-A0A953KE49-F1
#
_cell.length_a   1.000
_cell.length_b   1.000
_cell.length_c   1.000
_cell.angle_alpha   90.00
_cell.angle_beta   90.00
_cell.angle_gamma   90.00
#
_symmetry.space_group_name_H-M   'P 1'
#
loop_
_entity.id
_entity.type
_entity.pdbx_description
1 polymer ?
#
loop_
_entity_poly.entity_id
_entity_poly.type
_entity_poly.pdbx_seq_one_letter_code
_entity_poly.pdbx_strand_id
1 'polypeptide(L)'
;MKKSIINSGVDSISFFCAILVVATGLVLAYTLPPGSGRMGLTWLSLARHSWSEIHFYFAMVLVGLMVVHLWLHWSFIKAQAWGHAGTPQLVLRRSIAGLGVALLLAVVLLSLWVPAQGGMETGQHGLRGIFADY
;
A
#
# COMPACT_ATOMS: atom_id res chain seq x y z
N MET A 1 -27.17 2.60 20.79
CA MET A 1 -26.17 1.52 21.01
C MET A 1 -25.73 0.83 19.71
N LYS A 2 -26.61 0.56 18.73
CA LYS A 2 -26.26 -0.16 17.48
C LYS A 2 -25.23 0.53 16.57
N LYS A 3 -25.28 1.87 16.42
CA LYS A 3 -24.31 2.61 15.58
C LYS A 3 -22.86 2.49 16.07
N SER A 4 -22.63 2.48 17.39
CA SER A 4 -21.27 2.37 17.96
C SER A 4 -20.62 1.02 17.64
N ILE A 5 -21.42 -0.05 17.67
CA ILE A 5 -20.96 -1.41 17.37
C ILE A 5 -20.60 -1.54 15.87
N ILE A 6 -21.42 -0.96 14.98
CA ILE A 6 -21.16 -0.95 13.54
C ILE A 6 -19.86 -0.19 13.23
N ASN A 7 -19.69 1.00 13.81
CA ASN A 7 -18.46 1.79 13.64
C ASN A 7 -17.23 1.02 14.16
N SER A 8 -17.30 0.48 15.38
CA SER A 8 -16.19 -0.29 15.96
C SER A 8 -15.85 -1.55 15.16
N GLY A 9 -16.86 -2.21 14.57
CA GLY A 9 -16.69 -3.37 13.71
C GLY A 9 -15.99 -3.02 12.40
N VAL A 10 -16.45 -1.98 11.71
CA VAL A 10 -15.82 -1.51 10.46
C VAL A 10 -14.37 -1.08 10.71
N ASP A 11 -14.11 -0.36 11.80
CA ASP A 11 -12.76 0.10 12.16
C ASP A 11 -11.83 -1.10 12.45
N SER A 12 -12.32 -2.09 13.18
CA SER A 12 -11.55 -3.30 13.51
C SER A 12 -11.24 -4.12 12.26
N ILE A 13 -12.23 -4.39 11.41
CA ILE A 13 -12.04 -5.15 10.16
C ILE A 13 -11.09 -4.40 9.22
N SER A 14 -11.23 -3.08 9.14
CA SER A 14 -10.32 -2.23 8.36
C SER A 14 -8.88 -2.34 8.85
N PHE A 15 -8.67 -2.32 10.16
CA PHE A 15 -7.35 -2.45 10.77
C PHE A 15 -6.69 -3.81 10.43
N PHE A 16 -7.44 -4.90 10.54
CA PHE A 16 -6.93 -6.22 10.15
C PHE A 16 -6.63 -6.31 8.65
N CYS A 17 -7.51 -5.78 7.79
CA CYS A 17 -7.25 -5.72 6.35
C CYS A 17 -6.00 -4.89 6.03
N ALA A 18 -5.79 -3.77 6.72
CA ALA A 18 -4.60 -2.94 6.55
C ALA A 18 -3.32 -3.71 6.90
N ILE A 19 -3.31 -4.44 8.02
CA ILE A 19 -2.17 -5.30 8.40
C ILE A 19 -1.90 -6.36 7.32
N LEU A 20 -2.94 -7.02 6.81
CA LEU A 20 -2.79 -8.04 5.78
C LEU A 20 -2.23 -7.48 4.47
N VAL A 21 -2.70 -6.30 4.04
CA VAL A 21 -2.19 -5.61 2.85
C VAL A 21 -0.72 -5.20 3.05
N VAL A 22 -0.36 -4.65 4.21
CA VAL A 22 1.03 -4.30 4.52
C VAL A 22 1.92 -5.54 4.56
N ALA A 23 1.51 -6.60 5.27
CA ALA A 23 2.28 -7.83 5.38
C ALA A 23 2.50 -8.49 4.01
N THR A 24 1.46 -8.60 3.19
CA THR A 24 1.58 -9.17 1.83
C THR A 24 2.40 -8.27 0.91
N GLY A 25 2.31 -6.95 1.05
CA GLY A 25 3.16 -6.00 0.32
C GLY A 25 4.64 -6.14 0.69
N LEU A 26 4.96 -6.30 1.98
CA LEU A 26 6.32 -6.56 2.46
C LEU A 26 6.86 -7.91 1.95
N VAL A 27 6.03 -8.95 1.90
CA VAL A 27 6.39 -10.25 1.30
C VAL A 27 6.72 -10.08 -0.19
N LEU A 28 5.91 -9.34 -0.94
CA LEU A 28 6.18 -9.07 -2.35
C LEU A 28 7.44 -8.19 -2.56
N ALA A 29 7.72 -7.26 -1.65
CA ALA A 29 8.86 -6.37 -1.75
C ALA A 29 10.19 -7.05 -1.39
N TYR A 30 10.22 -7.81 -0.30
CA TYR A 30 11.46 -8.34 0.27
C TYR A 30 11.71 -9.82 -0.03
N THR A 31 10.67 -10.65 -0.11
CA THR A 31 10.83 -12.09 -0.38
C THR A 31 10.67 -12.46 -1.86
N LEU A 32 9.86 -11.73 -2.64
CA LEU A 32 9.71 -11.96 -4.09
C LEU A 32 9.91 -10.66 -4.92
N PRO A 33 11.11 -10.06 -4.86
CA PRO A 33 11.40 -8.82 -5.57
C PRO A 33 11.17 -8.95 -7.08
N PRO A 34 10.86 -7.84 -7.78
CA PRO A 34 10.58 -7.83 -9.21
C PRO A 34 11.73 -8.46 -10.01
N GLY A 35 11.39 -9.35 -10.97
CA GLY A 35 12.36 -10.15 -11.74
C GLY A 35 12.54 -11.59 -11.25
N SER A 36 12.14 -11.91 -10.01
CA SER A 36 12.22 -13.26 -9.43
C SER A 36 11.32 -14.32 -10.11
N GLY A 37 10.32 -13.89 -10.90
CA GLY A 37 9.42 -14.78 -11.64
C GLY A 37 10.12 -15.67 -12.67
N ARG A 38 11.30 -15.26 -13.19
CA ARG A 38 12.13 -16.10 -14.07
C ARG A 38 12.99 -17.11 -13.33
N MET A 39 13.23 -16.90 -12.03
CA MET A 39 14.05 -17.77 -11.18
C MET A 39 13.21 -18.80 -10.39
N GLY A 40 11.88 -18.79 -10.55
CA GLY A 40 11.00 -19.77 -9.89
C GLY A 40 10.95 -19.64 -8.37
N LEU A 41 11.29 -18.48 -7.80
CA LEU A 41 11.19 -18.24 -6.36
C LEU A 41 9.72 -18.32 -5.92
N THR A 42 9.42 -19.34 -5.13
CA THR A 42 8.11 -19.56 -4.50
C THR A 42 8.23 -19.38 -3.00
N TRP A 43 7.25 -18.72 -2.38
CA TRP A 43 7.12 -18.62 -0.93
C TRP A 43 5.80 -19.24 -0.50
N LEU A 44 5.83 -20.12 0.50
CA LEU A 44 4.71 -21.02 0.87
C LEU A 44 4.11 -21.78 -0.33
N SER A 45 4.96 -22.28 -1.23
CA SER A 45 4.55 -22.98 -2.48
C SER A 45 3.74 -22.12 -3.47
N LEU A 46 3.62 -20.82 -3.24
CA LEU A 46 2.90 -19.89 -4.11
C LEU A 46 3.90 -19.00 -4.86
N ALA A 47 3.63 -18.81 -6.15
CA ALA A 47 4.40 -17.91 -6.99
C ALA A 47 4.08 -16.44 -6.67
N ARG A 48 4.97 -15.53 -7.07
CA ARG A 48 4.77 -14.06 -6.94
C ARG A 48 3.42 -13.61 -7.48
N HIS A 49 2.94 -14.22 -8.56
CA HIS A 49 1.67 -13.88 -9.18
C HIS A 49 0.49 -14.11 -8.24
N SER A 50 0.40 -15.31 -7.63
CA SER A 50 -0.66 -15.64 -6.69
C SER A 50 -0.63 -14.76 -5.44
N TRP A 51 0.58 -14.44 -4.93
CA TRP A 51 0.73 -13.48 -3.83
C TRP A 51 0.25 -12.07 -4.22
N SER A 52 0.52 -11.64 -5.46
CA SER A 52 0.04 -10.35 -5.96
C SER A 52 -1.47 -10.30 -6.15
N GLU A 53 -2.11 -11.40 -6.55
CA GLU A 53 -3.57 -11.52 -6.64
C GLU A 53 -4.22 -11.41 -5.26
N ILE A 54 -3.72 -12.17 -4.28
CA ILE A 54 -4.20 -12.11 -2.89
C ILE A 54 -4.07 -10.68 -2.35
N HIS A 55 -2.89 -10.07 -2.51
CA HIS A 55 -2.65 -8.69 -2.10
C HIS A 55 -3.65 -7.72 -2.76
N PHE A 56 -3.90 -7.87 -4.07
CA PHE A 56 -4.83 -7.02 -4.81
C PHE A 56 -6.27 -7.12 -4.28
N TYR A 57 -6.78 -8.33 -4.02
CA TYR A 57 -8.12 -8.50 -3.49
C TYR A 57 -8.27 -7.90 -2.09
N PHE A 58 -7.29 -8.11 -1.19
CA PHE A 58 -7.31 -7.49 0.14
C PHE A 58 -7.20 -5.97 0.07
N ALA A 59 -6.40 -5.42 -0.85
CA ALA A 59 -6.32 -3.99 -1.08
C ALA A 59 -7.66 -3.41 -1.56
N MET A 60 -8.35 -4.11 -2.47
CA MET A 60 -9.67 -3.68 -2.95
C MET A 60 -10.72 -3.67 -1.83
N VAL A 61 -10.74 -4.73 -1.00
CA VAL A 61 -11.61 -4.80 0.18
C VAL A 61 -11.30 -3.67 1.15
N LEU A 62 -10.01 -3.41 1.43
CA LEU A 62 -9.58 -2.31 2.29
C LEU A 62 -10.04 -0.95 1.74
N VAL A 63 -9.93 -0.70 0.43
CA VAL A 63 -10.42 0.53 -0.19
C VAL A 63 -11.93 0.67 0.01
N GLY A 64 -12.70 -0.40 -0.23
CA GLY A 64 -14.14 -0.39 0.03
C GLY A 64 -14.48 -0.08 1.50
N LEU A 65 -13.75 -0.70 2.42
CA LEU A 65 -13.90 -0.44 3.86
C LEU A 65 -13.51 0.99 4.24
N MET A 66 -12.48 1.58 3.60
CA MET A 66 -12.11 2.99 3.82
C MET A 66 -13.22 3.94 3.38
N VAL A 67 -13.89 3.67 2.25
CA VAL A 67 -15.05 4.48 1.83
C VAL A 67 -16.16 4.42 2.88
N VAL A 68 -16.49 3.22 3.37
CA VAL A 68 -17.51 3.03 4.42
C VAL A 68 -17.07 3.70 5.73
N HIS A 69 -15.81 3.56 6.13
CA HIS A 69 -15.24 4.19 7.31
C HIS A 69 -15.35 5.72 7.23
N LEU A 70 -14.94 6.34 6.11
CA LEU A 70 -15.05 7.79 5.90
C LEU A 70 -16.51 8.25 5.96
N TRP A 71 -17.43 7.46 5.41
CA TRP A 71 -18.86 7.78 5.46
C TRP A 71 -19.41 7.71 6.89
N LEU A 72 -19.07 6.66 7.65
CA LEU A 72 -19.49 6.49 9.05
C LEU A 72 -18.92 7.58 9.96
N HIS A 73 -17.68 8.00 9.72
CA HIS A 73 -16.98 9.04 10.49
C HIS A 73 -17.14 10.44 9.88
N TRP A 74 -18.03 10.62 8.90
CA TRP A 74 -18.21 11.90 8.20
C TRP A 74 -18.53 13.05 9.17
N SER A 75 -19.35 12.84 10.20
CA SER A 75 -19.64 13.86 11.21
C SER A 75 -18.39 14.29 11.99
N PHE A 76 -17.51 13.35 12.32
CA PHE A 76 -16.21 13.62 12.94
C PHE A 76 -15.32 14.41 11.99
N ILE A 77 -15.25 14.03 10.70
CA ILE A 77 -14.47 14.77 9.69
C ILE A 77 -14.96 16.21 9.58
N LYS A 78 -16.29 16.43 9.53
CA LYS A 78 -16.87 17.78 9.50
C LYS A 78 -16.52 18.58 10.77
N ALA A 79 -16.62 17.96 11.95
CA ALA A 79 -16.24 18.61 13.19
C ALA A 79 -14.73 18.90 13.26
N GLN A 80 -13.89 18.03 12.70
CA GLN A 80 -12.45 18.17 12.67
C GLN A 80 -12.01 19.24 11.65
N ALA A 81 -12.70 19.38 10.52
CA ALA A 81 -12.45 20.36 9.47
C ALA A 81 -12.97 21.76 9.82
N TRP A 82 -14.19 21.87 10.35
CA TRP A 82 -14.87 23.14 10.67
C TRP A 82 -14.87 23.49 12.16
N GLY A 83 -14.27 22.68 13.02
CA GLY A 83 -14.20 22.95 14.46
C GLY A 83 -13.44 24.24 14.75
N HIS A 84 -14.07 25.16 15.47
CA HIS A 84 -13.47 26.42 15.92
C HIS A 84 -12.17 26.12 16.68
N ALA A 85 -11.06 26.69 16.19
CA ALA A 85 -9.73 26.53 16.79
C ALA A 85 -9.64 27.32 18.11
N GLY A 86 -10.26 26.80 19.17
CA GLY A 86 -10.27 27.44 20.49
C GLY A 86 -9.33 26.79 21.51
N THR A 87 -8.93 25.53 21.31
CA THR A 87 -8.14 24.79 22.30
C THR A 87 -6.79 24.31 21.74
N PRO A 88 -5.67 24.51 22.48
CA PRO A 88 -4.33 24.10 22.04
C PRO A 88 -4.21 22.58 21.79
N GLN A 89 -5.03 21.79 22.49
CA GLN A 89 -5.09 20.32 22.33
C GLN A 89 -5.65 19.91 20.95
N LEU A 90 -6.59 20.68 20.40
CA LEU A 90 -7.18 20.41 19.09
C LEU A 90 -6.22 20.81 17.96
N VAL A 91 -5.47 21.90 18.14
CA VAL A 91 -4.42 22.32 17.20
C VAL A 91 -3.30 21.27 17.16
N LEU A 92 -2.85 20.77 18.32
CA LEU A 92 -1.85 19.71 18.38
C LEU A 92 -2.30 18.43 17.67
N ARG A 93 -3.54 17.97 17.93
CA ARG A 93 -4.12 16.79 17.24
C ARG A 93 -4.21 16.99 15.73
N ARG A 94 -4.60 18.19 15.27
CA ARG A 94 -4.61 18.55 13.83
C ARG A 94 -3.22 18.51 13.22
N SER A 95 -2.22 19.06 13.92
CA SER A 95 -0.84 19.08 13.44
C SER A 95 -0.25 17.68 13.34
N ILE A 96 -0.48 16.80 14.32
CA ILE A 96 0.00 15.41 14.28
C ILE A 96 -0.67 14.65 13.11
N ALA A 97 -1.99 14.81 12.94
CA ALA A 97 -2.69 14.18 11.82
C ALA A 97 -2.20 14.72 10.46
N GLY A 98 -2.01 16.04 10.34
CA GLY A 98 -1.49 16.67 9.12
C GLY A 98 -0.06 16.26 8.81
N LEU A 99 0.81 16.15 9.82
CA LEU A 99 2.18 15.68 9.67
C LEU A 99 2.20 14.22 9.20
N GLY A 100 1.33 13.37 9.75
CA GLY A 100 1.17 11.98 9.32
C GLY A 100 0.76 11.85 7.85
N VAL A 101 -0.20 12.65 7.39
CA VAL A 101 -0.62 12.68 5.98
C VAL A 101 0.51 13.20 5.08
N ALA A 102 1.20 14.27 5.48
CA ALA A 102 2.32 14.81 4.72
C ALA A 102 3.47 13.81 4.58
N LEU A 103 3.78 13.08 5.65
CA LEU A 103 4.80 12.01 5.64
C LEU A 103 4.40 10.87 4.69
N LEU A 104 3.12 10.48 4.72
CA LEU A 104 2.60 9.41 3.87
C LEU A 104 2.61 9.80 2.39
N LEU A 105 2.25 11.04 2.07
CA LEU A 105 2.38 11.60 0.72
C LEU A 105 3.85 11.68 0.28
N ALA A 106 4.75 12.07 1.17
CA ALA A 106 6.18 12.10 0.87
C ALA A 106 6.71 10.71 0.54
N VAL A 107 6.30 9.66 1.28
CA VAL A 107 6.65 8.27 0.99
C VAL A 107 6.10 7.84 -0.38
N VAL A 108 4.84 8.14 -0.69
CA VAL A 108 4.24 7.83 -2.01
C VAL A 108 5.00 8.52 -3.13
N LEU A 109 5.28 9.82 -3.01
CA LEU A 109 6.03 10.59 -4.00
C LEU A 109 7.46 10.07 -4.18
N LEU A 110 8.12 9.68 -3.08
CA LEU A 110 9.44 9.05 -3.12
C LEU A 110 9.39 7.67 -3.81
N SER A 111 8.31 6.92 -3.61
CA SER A 111 8.08 5.61 -4.25
C SER A 111 7.94 5.73 -5.77
N LEU A 112 7.30 6.80 -6.25
CA LEU A 112 7.15 7.09 -7.68
C LEU A 112 8.46 7.55 -8.34
N TRP A 113 9.41 8.01 -7.55
CA TRP A 113 10.74 8.42 -8.00
C TRP A 113 11.74 7.27 -8.10
N VAL A 114 11.42 6.08 -7.59
CA VAL A 114 12.25 4.89 -7.79
C VAL A 114 12.16 4.52 -9.28
N PRO A 115 13.25 4.66 -10.06
CA PRO A 115 13.23 4.27 -11.47
C PRO A 115 12.87 2.79 -11.53
N ALA A 116 11.83 2.45 -12.28
CA ALA A 116 11.55 1.07 -12.63
C ALA A 116 12.82 0.56 -13.32
N GLN A 117 13.60 -0.27 -12.62
CA GLN A 117 14.80 -0.89 -13.19
C GLN A 117 14.29 -1.85 -14.27
N GLY A 118 14.11 -1.32 -15.48
CA GLY A 118 13.81 -2.07 -16.67
C GLY A 118 14.97 -2.99 -16.95
N GLY A 119 14.86 -4.23 -16.48
CA GLY A 119 15.83 -5.27 -16.81
C GLY A 119 15.71 -5.63 -18.28
N MET A 120 16.41 -4.91 -19.16
CA MET A 120 16.63 -5.31 -20.55
C MET A 120 17.96 -4.75 -21.11
N GLU A 121 19.11 -5.15 -20.56
CA GLU A 121 20.41 -4.99 -21.24
C GLU A 121 21.33 -6.23 -21.10
N THR A 122 20.86 -7.42 -21.47
CA THR A 122 21.77 -8.60 -21.56
C THR A 122 21.43 -9.56 -22.71
N GLY A 123 20.96 -9.03 -23.84
CA GLY A 123 20.50 -9.88 -24.96
C GLY A 123 21.24 -9.76 -26.30
N GLN A 124 21.88 -8.62 -26.61
CA GLN A 124 22.30 -8.35 -28.00
C GLN A 124 23.82 -8.23 -28.24
N HIS A 125 24.65 -8.13 -27.21
CA HIS A 125 26.10 -8.05 -27.41
C HIS A 125 26.82 -9.40 -27.50
N GLY A 126 26.21 -10.50 -27.05
CA GLY A 126 26.82 -11.85 -27.12
C GLY A 126 26.62 -12.56 -28.46
N LEU A 127 25.59 -12.19 -29.23
CA LEU A 127 25.27 -12.87 -30.50
C LEU A 127 25.99 -12.28 -31.71
N ARG A 128 26.54 -11.06 -31.61
CA ARG A 128 27.32 -10.46 -32.71
C ARG A 128 28.76 -10.99 -32.82
N GLY A 129 29.30 -11.60 -31.76
CA GLY A 129 30.63 -12.21 -31.80
C GLY A 129 30.64 -13.63 -32.40
N ILE A 130 29.52 -14.36 -32.32
CA ILE A 130 29.46 -15.78 -32.73
C ILE A 130 29.22 -15.93 -34.25
N PHE A 131 28.61 -14.94 -34.90
CA PHE A 131 28.31 -14.97 -36.34
C PHE A 131 29.27 -14.13 -37.20
N ALA A 132 30.35 -13.60 -36.62
CA ALA A 132 31.37 -12.86 -37.38
C ALA A 132 32.53 -13.75 -37.87
N ASP A 133 32.58 -15.00 -37.42
CA ASP A 133 33.67 -15.96 -37.70
C ASP A 133 33.27 -17.14 -38.61
N TYR A 134 32.20 -16.99 -39.41
CA TYR A 134 31.80 -17.97 -40.45
C TYR A 134 31.68 -17.31 -41.83
#